data_AF-A0A8I1DMI6-F1
#
_entry.id   AF-A0A8I1DMI6-F1
#
_cell.length_a   1.000
_cell.length_b   1.000
_cell.length_c   1.000
_cell.angle_alpha   90.00
_cell.angle_beta   90.00
_cell.angle_gamma   90.00
#
_symmetry.space_group_name_H-M   'P 1'
#
loop_
_entity.id
_entity.type
_entity.pdbx_description
1 polymer ?
#
loop_
_entity_poly.entity_id
_entity_poly.type
_entity_poly.pdbx_seq_one_letter_code
_entity_poly.pdbx_strand_id
1 'polypeptide(L)'
;MNEFSEIDYQKQLIVSGLDDFSPNAALPRVFGGQFGTSPEKWKAAVVEFLCINVRVGLLECVNRKEISGEVGEVVLRELLNFGDKEKNMDPEILWNILYFSSTPNMDGILQSLDLNSWDALNQEVSRQFCEILRGLYSKV
;
A
#
# COMPACT_ATOMS: atom_id res chain seq x y z
N MET A 1 -6.47 6.34 -11.35
CA MET A 1 -7.16 6.41 -10.04
C MET A 1 -8.67 6.41 -10.30
N ASN A 2 -9.36 5.27 -10.37
CA ASN A 2 -10.83 5.28 -10.50
C ASN A 2 -11.56 3.98 -10.07
N GLU A 3 -10.91 3.00 -9.46
CA GLU A 3 -11.56 1.71 -9.16
C GLU A 3 -11.92 1.48 -7.69
N PHE A 4 -11.50 2.36 -6.77
CA PHE A 4 -11.84 2.24 -5.35
C PHE A 4 -11.89 3.60 -4.63
N SER A 5 -12.59 3.61 -3.50
CA SER A 5 -12.98 4.81 -2.76
C SER A 5 -11.78 5.54 -2.17
N GLU A 6 -11.72 6.88 -2.32
CA GLU A 6 -10.66 7.73 -1.74
C GLU A 6 -10.55 7.54 -0.22
N ILE A 7 -11.67 7.30 0.47
CA ILE A 7 -11.66 7.06 1.91
C ILE A 7 -11.00 5.73 2.29
N ASP A 8 -11.23 4.66 1.52
CA ASP A 8 -10.62 3.36 1.80
C ASP A 8 -9.10 3.43 1.54
N TYR A 9 -8.69 4.18 0.51
CA TYR A 9 -7.29 4.46 0.22
C TYR A 9 -6.62 5.23 1.37
N GLN A 10 -7.26 6.32 1.83
CA GLN A 10 -6.74 7.12 2.95
C GLN A 10 -6.62 6.28 4.21
N LYS A 11 -7.63 5.48 4.54
CA LYS A 11 -7.61 4.61 5.73
C LYS A 11 -6.47 3.60 5.68
N GLN A 12 -6.22 2.98 4.53
CA GLN A 12 -5.11 2.04 4.38
C GLN A 12 -3.75 2.73 4.64
N LEU A 13 -3.58 3.95 4.13
CA LEU A 13 -2.37 4.73 4.35
C LEU A 13 -2.23 5.23 5.79
N ILE A 14 -3.33 5.58 6.47
CA ILE A 14 -3.30 5.87 7.91
C ILE A 14 -2.84 4.63 8.68
N VAL A 15 -3.41 3.46 8.39
CA VAL A 15 -3.02 2.19 9.04
C VAL A 15 -1.53 1.94 8.86
N SER A 16 -0.97 2.19 7.67
CA SER A 16 0.47 2.03 7.45
C SER A 16 1.37 2.88 8.35
N GLY A 17 0.87 4.03 8.82
CA GLY A 17 1.57 4.91 9.78
C GLY A 17 1.45 4.47 11.24
N LEU A 18 0.54 3.54 11.53
CA LEU A 18 0.21 3.10 12.90
C LEU A 18 0.69 1.67 13.16
N ASP A 19 0.67 0.82 12.15
CA ASP A 19 1.05 -0.59 12.22
C ASP A 19 1.56 -1.10 10.87
N ASP A 20 2.30 -2.20 10.90
CA ASP A 20 2.64 -2.90 9.67
C ASP A 20 1.45 -3.72 9.13
N PHE A 21 1.49 -4.05 7.84
CA PHE A 21 0.45 -4.86 7.22
C PHE A 21 1.01 -5.71 6.09
N SER A 22 0.41 -6.89 5.89
CA SER A 22 0.71 -7.73 4.74
C SER A 22 -0.13 -7.36 3.52
N PRO A 23 0.28 -7.74 2.30
CA PRO A 23 -0.56 -7.60 1.11
C PRO A 23 -1.97 -8.18 1.29
N ASN A 24 -2.12 -9.29 2.03
CA ASN A 24 -3.42 -9.90 2.31
C ASN A 24 -4.34 -9.04 3.17
N ALA A 25 -3.79 -8.16 3.99
CA ALA A 25 -4.55 -7.23 4.83
C ALA A 25 -4.87 -5.89 4.12
N ALA A 26 -4.27 -5.64 2.95
CA ALA A 26 -4.41 -4.37 2.25
C ALA A 26 -5.77 -4.22 1.56
N LEU A 27 -6.32 -3.00 1.62
CA LEU A 27 -7.56 -2.61 0.92
C LEU A 27 -8.74 -3.59 1.15
N PRO A 28 -9.07 -3.97 2.40
CA PRO A 28 -10.00 -5.07 2.68
C PRO A 28 -11.44 -4.80 2.24
N ARG A 29 -11.79 -3.53 1.97
CA ARG A 29 -13.11 -3.10 1.49
C ARG A 29 -13.21 -3.02 -0.03
N VAL A 30 -12.07 -3.07 -0.74
CA VAL A 30 -12.02 -2.97 -2.19
C VAL A 30 -12.34 -4.33 -2.80
N PHE A 31 -13.40 -4.38 -3.62
CA PHE A 31 -13.96 -5.62 -4.19
C PHE A 31 -14.29 -6.74 -3.17
N GLY A 32 -14.47 -6.40 -1.90
CA GLY A 32 -14.71 -7.37 -0.81
C GLY A 32 -13.45 -8.05 -0.28
N GLY A 33 -12.26 -7.58 -0.64
CA GLY A 33 -10.99 -8.11 -0.17
C GLY A 33 -10.65 -9.50 -0.72
N GLN A 34 -9.76 -10.21 -0.02
CA GLN A 34 -9.31 -11.55 -0.42
C GLN A 34 -10.42 -12.60 -0.55
N PHE A 35 -11.54 -12.41 0.17
CA PHE A 35 -12.70 -13.30 0.16
C PHE A 35 -13.89 -12.73 -0.62
N GLY A 36 -13.67 -11.64 -1.36
CA GLY A 36 -14.70 -10.98 -2.15
C GLY A 36 -15.10 -11.75 -3.41
N THR A 37 -16.06 -11.21 -4.16
CA THR A 37 -16.58 -11.83 -5.39
C THR A 37 -15.62 -11.70 -6.59
N SER A 38 -14.52 -10.96 -6.45
CA SER A 38 -13.54 -10.73 -7.51
C SER A 38 -12.11 -10.63 -6.94
N PRO A 39 -11.58 -11.73 -6.36
CA PRO A 39 -10.29 -11.70 -5.66
C PRO A 39 -9.12 -11.31 -6.57
N GLU A 40 -9.15 -11.67 -7.86
CA GLU A 40 -8.11 -11.29 -8.81
C GLU A 40 -8.09 -9.77 -9.09
N LYS A 41 -9.25 -9.11 -9.09
CA LYS A 41 -9.32 -7.64 -9.21
C LYS A 41 -8.80 -6.96 -7.94
N TRP A 42 -9.14 -7.49 -6.78
CA TRP A 42 -8.59 -7.01 -5.52
C TRP A 42 -7.07 -7.18 -5.46
N LYS A 43 -6.54 -8.33 -5.88
CA LYS A 43 -5.09 -8.56 -5.95
C LYS A 43 -4.39 -7.53 -6.84
N ALA A 44 -4.93 -7.30 -8.04
CA ALA A 44 -4.39 -6.27 -8.94
C ALA A 44 -4.40 -4.87 -8.29
N ALA A 45 -5.50 -4.50 -7.62
CA ALA A 45 -5.60 -3.21 -6.92
C ALA A 45 -4.59 -3.08 -5.76
N VAL A 46 -4.36 -4.15 -4.99
CA VAL A 46 -3.35 -4.20 -3.93
C VAL A 46 -1.94 -4.06 -4.51
N VAL A 47 -1.62 -4.78 -5.59
CA VAL A 47 -0.32 -4.68 -6.25
C VAL A 47 -0.09 -3.25 -6.73
N GLU A 48 -1.04 -2.62 -7.41
CA GLU A 48 -0.90 -1.22 -7.86
C GLU A 48 -0.73 -0.26 -6.67
N PHE A 49 -1.52 -0.43 -5.61
CA PHE A 49 -1.42 0.37 -4.40
C PHE A 49 -0.04 0.28 -3.75
N LEU A 50 0.50 -0.92 -3.57
CA LEU A 50 1.81 -1.10 -2.98
C LEU A 50 2.91 -0.55 -3.90
N CYS A 51 2.85 -0.88 -5.19
CA CYS A 51 3.82 -0.43 -6.19
C CYS A 51 3.93 1.09 -6.24
N ILE A 52 2.81 1.81 -6.41
CA ILE A 52 2.85 3.27 -6.52
C ILE A 52 3.41 3.92 -5.26
N ASN A 53 3.00 3.44 -4.07
CA ASN A 53 3.44 4.03 -2.81
C ASN A 53 4.89 3.68 -2.47
N VAL A 54 5.39 2.48 -2.82
CA VAL A 54 6.82 2.16 -2.72
C VAL A 54 7.63 3.02 -3.69
N ARG A 55 7.17 3.17 -4.92
CA ARG A 55 7.84 3.97 -5.96
C ARG A 55 8.04 5.41 -5.52
N VAL A 56 7.01 6.04 -4.96
CA VAL A 56 7.08 7.43 -4.47
C VAL A 56 7.61 7.55 -3.03
N GLY A 57 8.07 6.45 -2.43
CA GLY A 57 8.70 6.44 -1.12
C GLY A 57 7.76 6.78 0.04
N LEU A 58 6.47 6.42 -0.07
CA LEU A 58 5.48 6.51 1.01
C LEU A 58 5.37 5.22 1.83
N LEU A 59 5.62 4.07 1.20
CA LEU A 59 5.67 2.78 1.88
C LEU A 59 7.05 2.14 1.72
N GLU A 60 7.45 1.35 2.70
CA GLU A 60 8.62 0.48 2.63
C GLU A 60 8.28 -0.96 3.03
N CYS A 61 9.00 -1.93 2.46
CA CYS A 61 8.88 -3.33 2.87
C CYS A 61 9.81 -3.58 4.07
N VAL A 62 9.23 -3.83 5.24
CA VAL A 62 9.93 -3.93 6.53
C VAL A 62 11.01 -5.02 6.52
N ASN A 63 10.74 -6.13 5.85
CA ASN A 63 11.57 -7.33 5.86
C ASN A 63 12.36 -7.60 4.56
N ARG A 64 12.27 -6.71 3.56
CA ARG A 64 13.04 -6.78 2.31
C ARG A 64 13.41 -5.38 1.82
N LYS A 65 14.57 -4.89 2.28
CA LYS A 65 15.03 -3.51 2.03
C LYS A 65 15.30 -3.20 0.55
N GLU A 66 15.51 -4.24 -0.26
CA GLU A 66 15.64 -4.12 -1.71
C GLU A 66 14.34 -3.61 -2.38
N ILE A 67 13.20 -3.73 -1.70
CA ILE A 67 11.90 -3.21 -2.15
C ILE A 67 11.76 -1.76 -1.65
N SER A 68 12.47 -0.84 -2.32
CA SER A 68 12.39 0.59 -2.07
C SER A 68 12.60 1.43 -3.34
N GLY A 69 11.88 2.54 -3.47
CA GLY A 69 11.98 3.46 -4.60
C GLY A 69 11.54 2.87 -5.94
N GLU A 70 11.97 3.49 -7.05
CA GLU A 70 11.54 3.10 -8.40
C GLU A 70 11.95 1.67 -8.79
N VAL A 71 13.18 1.26 -8.45
CA VAL A 71 13.64 -0.11 -8.71
C VAL A 71 12.89 -1.11 -7.84
N GLY A 72 12.59 -0.73 -6.60
CA GLY A 72 11.83 -1.56 -5.67
C GLY A 72 10.41 -1.86 -6.12
N GLU A 73 9.75 -0.93 -6.82
CA GLU A 73 8.42 -1.14 -7.40
C GLU A 73 8.41 -2.30 -8.42
N VAL A 74 9.40 -2.33 -9.32
CA VAL A 74 9.51 -3.40 -10.33
C VAL A 74 9.74 -4.75 -9.66
N VAL A 75 10.66 -4.81 -8.70
CA VAL A 75 10.95 -6.03 -7.93
C VAL A 75 9.71 -6.51 -7.18
N LEU A 76 9.00 -5.58 -6.51
CA LEU A 76 7.78 -5.90 -5.77
C LEU A 76 6.71 -6.49 -6.68
N ARG A 77 6.48 -5.87 -7.84
CA ARG A 77 5.49 -6.32 -8.82
C ARG A 77 5.80 -7.71 -9.31
N GLU A 78 7.07 -8.01 -9.61
CA GLU A 78 7.48 -9.35 -10.02
C GLU A 78 7.24 -10.39 -8.92
N LEU A 79 7.66 -10.07 -7.68
CA LEU A 79 7.49 -10.94 -6.52
C LEU A 79 6.02 -11.28 -6.26
N LEU A 80 5.14 -10.27 -6.24
CA LEU A 80 3.72 -10.48 -5.92
C LEU A 80 2.94 -11.22 -7.01
N ASN A 81 3.39 -11.17 -8.27
CA ASN A 81 2.73 -11.85 -9.39
C ASN A 81 3.32 -13.23 -9.69
N PHE A 82 4.63 -13.41 -9.52
CA PHE A 82 5.35 -14.59 -10.02
C PHE A 82 6.16 -15.34 -8.98
N GLY A 83 6.23 -14.84 -7.74
CA GLY A 83 6.97 -15.48 -6.67
C GLY A 83 8.45 -15.09 -6.68
N ASP A 84 9.18 -15.64 -5.72
CA ASP A 84 10.64 -15.51 -5.61
C ASP A 84 11.28 -16.78 -6.16
N LYS A 85 11.65 -16.75 -7.44
CA LYS A 85 12.22 -17.91 -8.13
C LYS A 85 13.56 -18.34 -7.55
N GLU A 86 14.36 -17.39 -7.04
CA GLU A 86 15.66 -17.69 -6.44
C GLU A 86 15.50 -18.49 -5.14
N LYS A 87 14.45 -18.16 -4.37
CA LYS A 87 14.15 -18.83 -3.10
C LYS A 87 13.07 -19.91 -3.21
N ASN A 88 12.61 -20.22 -4.43
CA ASN A 88 11.53 -21.15 -4.71
C ASN A 88 10.28 -20.88 -3.84
N MET A 89 9.89 -19.60 -3.72
CA MET A 89 8.70 -19.18 -2.96
C MET A 89 7.57 -18.79 -3.91
N ASP A 90 6.42 -19.42 -3.75
CA ASP A 90 5.21 -19.06 -4.49
C ASP A 90 4.70 -17.66 -4.11
N PRO A 91 4.00 -16.96 -5.02
CA PRO A 91 3.36 -15.68 -4.72
C PRO A 91 2.53 -15.74 -3.44
N GLU A 92 1.70 -16.77 -3.25
CA GLU A 92 0.83 -16.89 -2.08
C GLU A 92 1.60 -16.84 -0.75
N ILE A 93 2.82 -17.38 -0.71
CA ILE A 93 3.69 -17.29 0.47
C ILE A 93 4.12 -15.84 0.67
N LEU A 94 4.59 -15.17 -0.39
CA LEU A 94 5.03 -13.78 -0.34
C LEU A 94 3.92 -12.83 0.13
N TRP A 95 2.68 -13.05 -0.29
CA TRP A 95 1.52 -12.28 0.17
C TRP A 95 1.26 -12.37 1.68
N ASN A 96 1.76 -13.42 2.33
CA ASN A 96 1.63 -13.62 3.78
C ASN A 96 2.88 -13.20 4.57
N ILE A 97 4.06 -13.21 3.95
CA ILE A 97 5.31 -12.95 4.66
C ILE A 97 5.88 -11.56 4.43
N LEU A 98 5.49 -10.86 3.37
CA LEU A 98 5.91 -9.46 3.18
C LEU A 98 5.06 -8.55 4.07
N TYR A 99 5.72 -7.60 4.73
CA TYR A 99 5.08 -6.59 5.58
C TYR A 99 5.52 -5.21 5.14
N PHE A 100 4.57 -4.29 5.15
CA PHE A 100 4.75 -2.90 4.74
C PHE A 100 4.37 -1.96 5.87
N SER A 101 5.13 -0.88 5.98
CA SER A 101 4.85 0.25 6.88
C SER A 101 5.06 1.56 6.14
N SER A 102 4.61 2.65 6.75
CA SER A 102 4.96 4.00 6.33
C SER A 102 6.47 4.21 6.35
N THR A 103 6.94 5.08 5.46
CA THR A 103 8.27 5.67 5.55
C THR A 103 8.23 6.94 6.41
N PRO A 104 9.39 7.50 6.83
CA PRO A 104 9.43 8.78 7.52
C PRO A 104 8.79 9.94 6.73
N ASN A 105 8.80 9.87 5.39
CA ASN A 105 8.14 10.86 4.54
C ASN A 105 6.61 10.78 4.70
N MET A 106 6.07 9.56 4.70
CA MET A 106 4.65 9.33 4.91
C MET A 106 4.22 9.69 6.34
N ASP A 107 5.01 9.34 7.34
CA ASP A 107 4.77 9.73 8.74
C ASP A 107 4.68 11.24 8.90
N GLY A 108 5.60 11.97 8.27
CA GLY A 108 5.59 13.43 8.25
C GLY A 108 4.31 14.00 7.62
N ILE A 109 3.85 13.43 6.51
CA ILE A 109 2.59 13.83 5.87
C ILE A 109 1.41 13.57 6.81
N LEU A 110 1.27 12.35 7.35
CA LEU A 110 0.17 11.99 8.26
C LEU A 110 0.15 12.88 9.50
N GLN A 111 1.32 13.13 10.11
CA GLN A 111 1.44 13.98 11.28
C GLN A 111 1.06 15.43 10.98
N SER A 112 1.46 15.96 9.82
CA SER A 112 1.15 17.35 9.42
C SER A 112 -0.35 17.61 9.20
N LEU A 113 -1.13 16.55 8.99
CA LEU A 113 -2.57 16.60 8.72
C LEU A 113 -3.41 16.04 9.87
N ASP A 114 -2.81 15.73 11.02
CA ASP A 114 -3.47 15.09 12.16
C ASP A 114 -4.16 13.75 11.79
N LEU A 115 -3.56 13.02 10.86
CA LEU A 115 -4.02 11.71 10.38
C LEU A 115 -3.24 10.53 11.01
N ASN A 116 -2.25 10.79 11.84
CA ASN A 116 -1.43 9.75 12.49
C ASN A 116 -2.04 9.26 13.82
N SER A 117 -3.30 8.81 13.78
CA SER A 117 -3.98 8.22 14.94
C SER A 117 -5.08 7.24 14.53
N TRP A 118 -5.42 6.30 15.40
CA TRP A 118 -6.55 5.39 15.18
C TRP A 118 -7.88 6.14 15.04
N ASP A 119 -8.03 7.29 15.70
CA ASP A 119 -9.22 8.14 15.61
C ASP A 119 -9.38 8.75 14.21
N ALA A 120 -8.28 8.98 13.49
CA ALA A 120 -8.31 9.48 12.12
C ALA A 120 -9.01 8.53 11.14
N LEU A 121 -9.11 7.22 11.46
CA LEU A 121 -9.89 6.27 10.67
C LEU A 121 -11.40 6.53 10.69
N ASN A 122 -11.90 7.38 11.59
CA ASN A 122 -13.30 7.78 11.65
C ASN A 122 -13.56 9.13 10.95
N GLN A 123 -12.52 9.81 10.49
CA GLN A 123 -12.65 11.08 9.78
C GLN A 123 -13.12 10.88 8.33
N GLU A 124 -13.65 11.94 7.74
CA GLU A 124 -13.94 12.00 6.31
C GLU A 124 -12.64 12.07 5.48
N VAL A 125 -12.79 12.03 4.16
CA VAL A 125 -11.64 12.17 3.24
C VAL A 125 -11.01 13.54 3.43
N SER A 126 -9.71 13.55 3.72
CA SER A 126 -8.91 14.76 3.75
C SER A 126 -8.57 15.15 2.32
N ARG A 127 -9.15 16.25 1.84
CA ARG A 127 -8.88 16.80 0.50
C ARG A 127 -7.41 17.17 0.34
N GLN A 128 -6.81 17.77 1.37
CA GLN A 128 -5.41 18.16 1.37
C GLN A 128 -4.49 16.94 1.25
N PHE A 129 -4.82 15.86 1.95
CA PHE A 129 -4.09 14.60 1.82
C PHE A 129 -4.16 14.05 0.40
N CYS A 130 -5.36 14.04 -0.20
CA CYS A 130 -5.57 13.61 -1.59
C CYS A 130 -4.79 14.48 -2.60
N GLU A 131 -4.73 15.79 -2.40
CA GLU A 131 -3.94 16.70 -3.25
C GLU A 131 -2.44 16.41 -3.16
N ILE A 132 -1.92 16.14 -1.96
CA ILE A 132 -0.52 15.73 -1.75
C ILE A 132 -0.24 14.43 -2.51
N LEU A 133 -1.09 13.40 -2.34
CA LEU A 133 -0.94 12.12 -3.04
C LEU A 133 -0.96 12.30 -4.56
N ARG A 134 -1.91 13.07 -5.10
CA ARG A 134 -1.99 13.35 -6.54
C ARG A 134 -0.72 14.04 -7.06
N GLY A 135 -0.16 14.98 -6.30
CA GLY A 135 1.08 15.66 -6.66
C GLY A 135 2.33 14.77 -6.58
N LEU A 136 2.33 13.76 -5.71
CA LEU A 136 3.39 12.74 -5.67
C LEU A 136 3.24 11.76 -6.85
N TYR A 137 2.03 11.28 -7.11
CA TYR A 137 1.75 10.30 -8.15
C TYR A 137 1.83 10.87 -9.57
N SER A 138 1.72 12.19 -9.76
CA SER A 138 1.90 12.80 -11.08
C SER A 138 3.36 12.85 -11.56
N LYS A 139 4.32 12.51 -10.69
CA LYS A 139 5.76 12.57 -10.99
C LYS A 139 6.32 11.26 -11.55
N VAL A 140 5.47 10.24 -11.68
CA VAL A 140 5.85 8.85 -11.94
C VAL A 140 5.11 8.26 -13.13
#